data_AF-A0A3M7T8I1-F1
#
_entry.id   AF-A0A3M7T8I1-F1
#
_cell.length_a   1.000
_cell.length_b   1.000
_cell.length_c   1.000
_cell.angle_alpha   90.00
_cell.angle_beta   90.00
_cell.angle_gamma   90.00
#
_symmetry.space_group_name_H-M   'P 1'
#
loop_
_entity.id
_entity.type
_entity.pdbx_description
1 polymer ?
#
loop_
_entity_poly.entity_id
_entity_poly.type
_entity_poly.pdbx_seq_one_letter_code
_entity_poly.pdbx_strand_id
1 'polypeptide(L)'
;MVVKLANIILDPCPVETVVKSRIEINVKLNGLMQDDNLKIYFNDRIKIQGRCGKKCGQYLGELNWIMTKTNRNGYKLFSKGHACTKERGPNTKGNVTWRCEWLCGGRGFNVGFEPPFIMTGMHQNHKPDKKRIQVLQSNETIKKRAKDSKDKPRTIVNETNKEIDLDAVMQLPNYNACRSKINRERSKKPGFGKEFEDLSKIVVIDELSVTCRRDRFFWDDSYTDDPERILIFTTKENLKLLDRNPNWFCDGTFDISPIFFTQLYTIHVIINNRDFPFLYALLPNKNQNTYVKLFTMIDSYITNPPLSVNIDYEKAVFNAIHKVWKDCKIFGCFFHLSSNLFIRVQDRHLNDFYSDESFRESFKMVQALAFVLVNDVVQAFKIIESQSNEKFKLILSYFEKCYIGRLKENSKSIRVVPRFPIPSWNLHERIFNSLPVTTNSVEHGMVLLQMMKKVT
;
A
#
# COMPACT_ATOMS: atom_id res chain seq x y z
N MET A 1 6.11 32.54 -40.83
CA MET A 1 6.59 31.26 -40.29
C MET A 1 5.60 30.18 -40.69
N VAL A 2 5.96 29.29 -41.63
CA VAL A 2 5.09 28.17 -42.03
C VAL A 2 5.27 27.06 -40.99
N VAL A 3 4.32 26.93 -40.07
CA VAL A 3 4.32 25.85 -39.08
C VAL A 3 3.76 24.60 -39.75
N LYS A 4 4.62 23.63 -40.10
CA LYS A 4 4.18 22.28 -40.49
C LYS A 4 3.62 21.59 -39.25
N LEU A 5 2.30 21.50 -39.15
CA LEU A 5 1.62 20.66 -38.17
C LEU A 5 1.94 19.18 -38.49
N ALA A 6 2.67 18.51 -37.61
CA ALA A 6 2.86 17.07 -37.69
C ALA A 6 1.53 16.38 -37.30
N ASN A 7 0.95 15.65 -38.26
CA ASN A 7 -0.12 14.65 -38.13
C ASN A 7 -1.03 14.76 -36.90
N ILE A 8 -2.05 15.62 -37.00
CA ILE A 8 -3.25 15.47 -36.17
C ILE A 8 -4.05 14.31 -36.79
N ILE A 9 -4.03 13.14 -36.16
CA ILE A 9 -4.97 12.05 -36.46
C ILE A 9 -6.31 12.46 -35.82
N LEU A 10 -7.20 13.06 -36.62
CA LEU A 10 -8.59 13.26 -36.23
C LEU A 10 -9.39 12.01 -36.62
N ASP A 11 -10.11 11.44 -35.65
CA ASP A 11 -11.09 10.38 -35.89
C ASP A 11 -12.13 10.84 -36.93
N PRO A 12 -12.43 10.05 -37.98
CA PRO A 12 -13.43 10.43 -38.96
C PRO A 12 -14.86 10.27 -38.40
N CYS A 13 -15.39 11.41 -37.94
CA CYS A 13 -16.81 11.78 -37.79
C CYS A 13 -17.67 11.10 -36.70
N PRO A 14 -17.91 11.80 -35.57
CA PRO A 14 -19.12 11.69 -34.78
C PRO A 14 -20.14 12.73 -35.26
N VAL A 15 -21.39 12.34 -35.49
CA VAL A 15 -22.46 13.30 -35.74
C VAL A 15 -22.69 14.10 -34.46
N GLU A 16 -22.42 15.41 -34.56
CA GLU A 16 -22.63 16.51 -33.62
C GLU A 16 -22.53 16.18 -32.12
N THR A 17 -21.33 16.37 -31.56
CA THR A 17 -21.20 16.64 -30.13
C THR A 17 -20.37 17.90 -29.95
N VAL A 18 -21.00 18.97 -29.45
CA VAL A 18 -20.30 20.20 -29.06
C VAL A 18 -19.52 19.89 -27.78
N VAL A 19 -18.23 19.60 -27.92
CA VAL A 19 -17.35 19.38 -26.76
C VAL A 19 -16.64 20.68 -26.41
N LYS A 20 -17.01 21.32 -25.31
CA LYS A 20 -16.14 22.31 -24.64
C LYS A 20 -15.02 21.55 -23.94
N SER A 21 -13.85 21.47 -24.56
CA SER A 21 -12.64 21.03 -23.84
C SER A 21 -11.47 21.93 -24.21
N ARG A 22 -10.75 22.37 -23.18
CA ARG A 22 -9.54 23.20 -23.26
C ARG A 22 -8.41 22.28 -23.74
N ILE A 23 -7.83 22.55 -24.90
CA ILE A 23 -6.66 21.81 -25.41
C ILE A 23 -5.43 22.66 -25.10
N GLU A 24 -4.56 22.19 -24.21
CA GLU A 24 -3.21 22.76 -24.04
C GLU A 24 -2.26 22.06 -25.00
N ILE A 25 -1.58 22.84 -25.84
CA ILE A 25 -0.55 22.35 -26.77
C ILE A 25 0.79 22.94 -26.34
N ASN A 26 1.72 22.09 -25.89
CA ASN A 26 3.10 22.51 -25.66
C ASN A 26 3.87 22.51 -26.99
N VAL A 27 4.30 23.68 -27.43
CA VAL A 27 5.11 23.84 -28.65
C VAL A 27 6.55 24.06 -28.24
N LYS A 28 7.47 23.22 -28.73
CA LYS A 28 8.92 23.41 -28.56
C LYS A 28 9.46 24.14 -29.80
N LEU A 29 9.87 25.39 -29.66
CA LEU A 29 10.46 26.17 -30.76
C LEU A 29 11.97 25.91 -30.83
N ASN A 30 12.47 25.43 -31.97
CA ASN A 30 13.90 25.38 -32.24
C ASN A 30 14.33 26.69 -32.91
N GLY A 31 15.05 27.53 -32.15
CA GLY A 31 15.83 28.64 -32.70
C GLY A 31 15.52 30.01 -32.11
N LEU A 32 16.49 30.52 -31.34
CA LEU A 32 16.76 31.92 -30.97
C LEU A 32 15.55 32.79 -30.62
N MET A 33 15.11 32.71 -29.36
CA MET A 33 14.68 33.81 -28.47
C MET A 33 14.35 33.17 -27.11
N GLN A 34 15.03 33.61 -26.05
CA GLN A 34 14.76 33.20 -24.65
C GLN A 34 13.52 33.95 -24.17
N ASP A 35 12.35 33.31 -24.21
CA ASP A 35 11.26 33.59 -23.27
C ASP A 35 10.19 32.48 -23.37
N ASP A 36 10.23 31.56 -22.40
CA ASP A 36 9.26 30.47 -22.27
C ASP A 36 7.99 31.02 -21.61
N ASN A 37 7.00 31.46 -22.40
CA ASN A 37 5.54 31.36 -22.12
C ASN A 37 4.70 32.15 -23.15
N LEU A 38 4.51 31.62 -24.36
CA LEU A 38 3.49 32.14 -25.28
C LEU A 38 2.22 31.27 -25.22
N LYS A 39 1.16 31.77 -24.56
CA LYS A 39 -0.18 31.13 -24.58
C LYS A 39 -1.01 31.74 -25.70
N ILE A 40 -1.32 30.97 -26.75
CA ILE A 40 -2.22 31.38 -27.83
C ILE A 40 -3.62 30.87 -27.51
N TYR A 41 -4.60 31.78 -27.38
CA TYR A 41 -6.01 31.45 -27.18
C TYR A 41 -6.76 31.60 -28.51
N PHE A 42 -7.41 30.55 -28.98
CA PHE A 42 -8.34 30.61 -30.12
C PHE A 42 -9.76 30.83 -29.59
N ASN A 43 -10.43 31.89 -30.04
CA ASN A 43 -11.74 32.29 -29.51
C ASN A 43 -12.94 31.97 -30.42
N ASP A 44 -12.75 31.28 -31.55
CA ASP A 44 -13.84 31.01 -32.50
C ASP A 44 -14.04 29.53 -32.83
N ARG A 45 -15.32 29.15 -32.99
CA ARG A 45 -15.81 27.78 -33.22
C ARG A 45 -15.45 27.32 -34.64
N ILE A 46 -14.55 26.35 -34.78
CA ILE A 46 -14.24 25.71 -36.06
C ILE A 46 -15.29 24.63 -36.36
N LYS A 47 -16.02 24.74 -37.48
CA LYS A 47 -16.90 23.69 -38.02
C LYS A 47 -16.15 22.88 -39.08
N ILE A 48 -16.12 21.56 -38.96
CA ILE A 48 -15.55 20.63 -39.97
C ILE A 48 -16.69 19.77 -40.53
N GLN A 49 -16.91 19.80 -41.85
CA GLN A 49 -17.91 18.97 -42.55
C GLN A 49 -17.22 17.91 -43.42
N GLY A 50 -17.55 16.63 -43.22
CA GLY A 50 -17.13 15.51 -44.09
C GLY A 50 -18.32 14.85 -44.78
N ARG A 51 -18.26 14.67 -46.11
CA ARG A 51 -19.27 13.92 -46.89
C ARG A 51 -18.93 12.42 -46.91
N CYS A 52 -19.83 11.56 -46.40
CA CYS A 52 -19.77 10.11 -46.60
C CYS A 52 -21.07 9.63 -47.28
N GLY A 53 -20.95 9.13 -48.53
CA GLY A 53 -22.07 8.68 -49.37
C GLY A 53 -22.54 7.25 -49.13
N LYS A 54 -22.45 6.70 -47.92
CA LYS A 54 -22.98 5.37 -47.58
C LYS A 54 -23.90 5.45 -46.36
N LYS A 55 -25.05 4.78 -46.41
CA LYS A 55 -26.02 4.69 -45.30
C LYS A 55 -25.33 4.10 -44.05
N CYS A 56 -24.80 4.94 -43.16
CA CYS A 56 -24.29 4.54 -41.85
C CYS A 56 -25.48 4.31 -40.91
N GLY A 57 -26.02 3.10 -40.93
CA GLY A 57 -26.97 2.63 -39.92
C GLY A 57 -26.23 2.30 -38.63
N GLN A 58 -26.53 3.07 -37.57
CA GLN A 58 -26.55 2.67 -36.16
C GLN A 58 -25.58 1.56 -35.72
N TYR A 59 -24.36 1.94 -35.29
CA TYR A 59 -23.55 1.11 -34.38
C TYR A 59 -22.72 2.00 -33.44
N LEU A 60 -23.40 2.76 -32.59
CA LEU A 60 -22.85 3.27 -31.34
C LEU A 60 -23.41 2.41 -30.22
N GLY A 61 -22.65 1.41 -29.80
CA GLY A 61 -22.88 0.61 -28.61
C GLY A 61 -21.51 0.24 -28.05
N GLU A 62 -21.33 0.55 -26.77
CA GLU A 62 -20.19 0.30 -25.88
C GLU A 62 -19.13 -0.71 -26.38
N LEU A 63 -17.86 -0.33 -26.26
CA LEU A 63 -16.64 -1.11 -26.55
C LEU A 63 -16.56 -2.42 -25.72
N ASN A 64 -17.39 -3.40 -26.04
CA ASN A 64 -17.35 -4.75 -25.47
C ASN A 64 -16.34 -5.61 -26.25
N TRP A 65 -15.04 -5.42 -26.01
CA TRP A 65 -14.00 -6.34 -26.48
C TRP A 65 -13.15 -6.90 -25.35
N ILE A 66 -12.79 -8.18 -25.44
CA ILE A 66 -11.93 -8.87 -24.48
C ILE A 66 -10.92 -9.70 -25.26
N MET A 67 -9.64 -9.56 -24.91
CA MET A 67 -8.59 -10.41 -25.46
C MET A 67 -8.04 -11.33 -24.37
N THR A 68 -7.95 -12.61 -24.70
CA THR A 68 -7.44 -13.66 -23.81
C THR A 68 -6.34 -14.44 -24.51
N LYS A 69 -5.49 -15.11 -23.72
CA LYS A 69 -4.54 -16.10 -24.23
C LYS A 69 -5.08 -17.51 -24.00
N THR A 70 -4.94 -18.35 -25.02
CA THR A 70 -5.26 -19.78 -24.93
C THR A 70 -4.20 -20.53 -24.12
N ASN A 71 -4.50 -21.78 -23.76
CA ASN A 71 -3.54 -22.65 -23.05
C ASN A 71 -2.25 -22.91 -23.86
N ARG A 72 -2.23 -22.64 -25.17
CA ARG A 72 -1.05 -22.77 -26.05
C ARG A 72 -0.43 -21.41 -26.39
N ASN A 73 -0.65 -20.38 -25.57
CA ASN A 73 -0.20 -19.00 -25.80
C ASN A 73 -0.70 -18.32 -27.09
N GLY A 74 -1.71 -18.89 -27.77
CA GLY A 74 -2.39 -18.21 -28.88
C GLY A 74 -3.32 -17.12 -28.39
N TYR A 75 -3.61 -16.12 -29.22
CA TYR A 75 -4.55 -15.05 -28.86
C TYR A 75 -5.97 -15.38 -29.30
N LYS A 76 -6.94 -15.07 -28.43
CA LYS A 76 -8.38 -15.04 -28.74
C LYS A 76 -8.95 -13.67 -28.45
N LEU A 77 -9.77 -13.19 -29.37
CA LEU A 77 -10.46 -11.91 -29.31
C LEU A 77 -11.96 -12.16 -29.28
N PHE A 78 -12.66 -11.48 -28.38
CA PHE A 78 -14.12 -11.52 -28.30
C PHE A 78 -14.65 -10.11 -28.53
N SER A 79 -15.61 -9.98 -29.43
CA SER A 79 -16.23 -8.69 -29.77
C SER A 79 -17.65 -8.93 -30.25
N LYS A 80 -18.60 -8.09 -29.80
CA LYS A 80 -20.02 -8.11 -30.23
C LYS A 80 -20.69 -9.50 -30.15
N GLY A 81 -20.36 -10.32 -29.15
CA GLY A 81 -20.91 -11.67 -29.00
C GLY A 81 -20.21 -12.77 -29.81
N HIS A 82 -19.12 -12.46 -30.51
CA HIS A 82 -18.40 -13.42 -31.35
C HIS A 82 -16.98 -13.67 -30.85
N ALA A 83 -16.57 -14.93 -30.92
CA ALA A 83 -15.22 -15.40 -30.63
C ALA A 83 -14.38 -15.46 -31.90
N CYS A 84 -13.19 -14.87 -31.86
CA CYS A 84 -12.23 -14.89 -32.96
C CYS A 84 -10.86 -15.37 -32.47
N THR A 85 -10.17 -16.14 -33.31
CA THR A 85 -8.77 -16.55 -33.11
C THR A 85 -7.87 -15.75 -34.04
N LYS A 86 -6.63 -15.52 -33.59
CA LYS A 86 -5.62 -14.85 -34.43
C LYS A 86 -5.37 -15.69 -35.69
N GLU A 87 -5.50 -15.06 -36.85
CA GLU A 87 -5.28 -15.68 -38.16
C GLU A 87 -3.89 -15.33 -38.69
N ARG A 88 -3.51 -14.05 -38.75
CA ARG A 88 -2.20 -13.57 -39.24
C ARG A 88 -1.73 -12.31 -38.51
N GLY A 89 -0.44 -11.97 -38.67
CA GLY A 89 0.15 -10.71 -38.23
C GLY A 89 0.92 -10.77 -36.89
N PRO A 90 1.46 -9.63 -36.39
CA PRO A 90 1.38 -8.30 -37.00
C PRO A 90 2.06 -8.24 -38.37
N ASN A 91 1.44 -7.56 -39.35
CA ASN A 91 2.09 -7.29 -40.64
C ASN A 91 2.97 -6.03 -40.56
N THR A 92 3.58 -5.60 -41.68
CA THR A 92 4.43 -4.40 -41.75
C THR A 92 3.72 -3.09 -41.36
N LYS A 93 2.39 -3.07 -41.39
CA LYS A 93 1.56 -1.93 -40.94
C LYS A 93 1.05 -2.12 -39.49
N GLY A 94 1.52 -3.15 -38.79
CA GLY A 94 1.10 -3.50 -37.43
C GLY A 94 -0.23 -4.25 -37.36
N ASN A 95 -0.91 -4.55 -38.46
CA ASN A 95 -2.24 -5.17 -38.41
C ASN A 95 -2.17 -6.63 -37.99
N VAL A 96 -3.01 -6.99 -37.02
CA VAL A 96 -3.30 -8.38 -36.65
C VAL A 96 -4.68 -8.74 -37.17
N THR A 97 -4.76 -9.81 -37.95
CA THR A 97 -6.04 -10.30 -38.50
C THR A 97 -6.58 -11.43 -37.67
N TRP A 98 -7.90 -11.47 -37.55
CA TRP A 98 -8.65 -12.43 -36.75
C TRP A 98 -9.71 -13.10 -37.61
N ARG A 99 -9.93 -14.38 -37.34
CA ARG A 99 -10.98 -15.18 -37.95
C ARG A 99 -11.91 -15.69 -36.87
N CYS A 100 -13.20 -15.84 -37.19
CA CYS A 100 -14.14 -16.50 -36.30
C CYS A 100 -13.64 -17.89 -35.87
N GLU A 101 -13.82 -18.20 -34.58
CA GLU A 101 -13.47 -19.50 -33.98
C GLU A 101 -14.23 -20.66 -34.62
N TRP A 102 -15.47 -20.46 -35.06
CA TRP A 102 -16.29 -21.49 -35.72
C TRP A 102 -16.01 -21.59 -37.22
N LEU A 103 -14.94 -20.94 -37.69
CA LEU A 103 -14.49 -20.99 -39.08
C LEU A 103 -15.55 -20.54 -40.10
N CYS A 104 -16.52 -19.72 -39.68
CA CYS A 104 -17.43 -19.06 -40.61
C CYS A 104 -16.72 -17.93 -41.38
N GLY A 105 -17.44 -17.23 -42.27
CA GLY A 105 -16.92 -16.08 -43.02
C GLY A 105 -16.53 -14.84 -42.19
N GLY A 106 -16.69 -14.88 -40.86
CA GLY A 106 -16.43 -13.77 -39.95
C GLY A 106 -14.93 -13.48 -39.84
N ARG A 107 -14.52 -12.26 -40.18
CA ARG A 107 -13.12 -11.80 -40.10
C ARG A 107 -13.06 -10.36 -39.62
N GLY A 108 -11.92 -9.96 -39.07
CA GLY A 108 -11.62 -8.57 -38.77
C GLY A 108 -10.16 -8.35 -38.45
N PHE A 109 -9.80 -7.11 -38.16
CA PHE A 109 -8.43 -6.74 -37.79
C PHE A 109 -8.40 -5.63 -36.75
N ASN A 110 -7.25 -5.47 -36.12
CA ASN A 110 -6.89 -4.32 -35.31
C ASN A 110 -5.40 -3.99 -35.51
N VAL A 111 -4.98 -2.79 -35.12
CA VAL A 111 -3.55 -2.42 -35.14
C VAL A 111 -2.91 -2.91 -33.84
N GLY A 112 -1.87 -3.73 -33.95
CA GLY A 112 -1.25 -4.42 -32.83
C GLY A 112 -2.24 -5.33 -32.09
N PHE A 113 -2.23 -5.28 -30.76
CA PHE A 113 -3.20 -5.96 -29.91
C PHE A 113 -4.12 -4.95 -29.18
N GLU A 114 -4.24 -3.74 -29.75
CA GLU A 114 -4.98 -2.62 -29.17
C GLU A 114 -6.34 -2.41 -29.87
N PRO A 115 -7.32 -1.76 -29.20
CA PRO A 115 -8.59 -1.41 -29.82
C PRO A 115 -8.44 -0.26 -30.84
N PRO A 116 -9.40 -0.10 -31.78
CA PRO A 116 -10.63 -0.87 -31.95
C PRO A 116 -10.44 -2.12 -32.83
N PHE A 117 -11.29 -3.14 -32.63
CA PHE A 117 -11.45 -4.26 -33.57
C PHE A 117 -12.44 -3.89 -34.68
N ILE A 118 -11.98 -3.99 -35.93
CA ILE A 118 -12.75 -3.66 -37.13
C ILE A 118 -13.13 -4.95 -37.84
N MET A 119 -14.43 -5.24 -37.89
CA MET A 119 -14.98 -6.40 -38.59
C MET A 119 -14.99 -6.15 -40.10
N THR A 120 -14.39 -7.06 -40.86
CA THR A 120 -14.28 -7.00 -42.32
C THR A 120 -15.08 -8.09 -43.03
N GLY A 121 -15.46 -9.17 -42.33
CA GLY A 121 -16.30 -10.25 -42.83
C GLY A 121 -17.43 -10.56 -41.86
N MET A 122 -18.64 -10.84 -42.37
CA MET A 122 -19.84 -11.08 -41.57
C MET A 122 -19.97 -12.54 -41.10
N HIS A 123 -20.56 -12.74 -39.91
CA HIS A 123 -20.96 -14.05 -39.42
C HIS A 123 -22.30 -14.46 -40.05
N GLN A 124 -22.29 -15.46 -40.94
CA GLN A 124 -23.48 -15.87 -41.71
C GLN A 124 -24.20 -17.08 -41.11
N ASN A 125 -23.47 -17.97 -40.43
CA ASN A 125 -23.98 -19.29 -40.05
C ASN A 125 -24.10 -19.48 -38.54
N HIS A 126 -24.06 -18.39 -37.77
CA HIS A 126 -24.32 -18.44 -36.34
C HIS A 126 -24.65 -17.08 -35.73
N LYS A 127 -25.38 -17.14 -34.61
CA LYS A 127 -25.74 -15.97 -33.80
C LYS A 127 -24.61 -15.62 -32.82
N PRO A 128 -24.56 -14.36 -32.34
CA PRO A 128 -23.67 -13.99 -31.25
C PRO A 128 -24.04 -14.73 -29.96
N ASP A 129 -23.03 -15.27 -29.28
CA ASP A 129 -23.15 -16.00 -28.02
C ASP A 129 -22.73 -15.09 -26.85
N LYS A 130 -23.71 -14.36 -26.33
CA LYS A 130 -23.51 -13.46 -25.18
C LYS A 130 -23.14 -14.24 -23.90
N LYS A 131 -23.60 -15.48 -23.76
CA LYS A 131 -23.31 -16.34 -22.60
C LYS A 131 -21.84 -16.77 -22.58
N ARG A 132 -21.29 -17.11 -23.76
CA ARG A 132 -19.85 -17.40 -23.91
C ARG A 132 -18.97 -16.21 -23.52
N ILE A 133 -19.39 -14.97 -23.77
CA ILE A 133 -18.65 -13.78 -23.31
C ILE A 133 -18.58 -13.75 -21.79
N GLN A 134 -19.70 -13.95 -21.09
CA GLN A 134 -19.74 -13.96 -19.63
C GLN A 134 -18.86 -15.07 -19.04
N VAL A 135 -18.86 -16.27 -19.63
CA VAL A 135 -17.97 -17.38 -19.25
C VAL A 135 -16.49 -16.98 -19.33
N LEU A 136 -16.12 -16.18 -20.33
CA LEU A 136 -14.73 -15.78 -20.53
C LEU A 136 -14.32 -14.61 -19.65
N GLN A 137 -15.22 -13.64 -19.43
CA GLN A 137 -15.06 -12.60 -18.41
C GLN A 137 -14.82 -13.24 -17.05
N SER A 138 -15.66 -14.20 -16.67
CA SER A 138 -15.49 -15.00 -15.46
C SER A 138 -14.12 -15.67 -15.39
N ASN A 139 -13.67 -16.29 -16.48
CA ASN A 139 -12.34 -16.91 -16.51
C ASN A 139 -11.19 -15.91 -16.33
N GLU A 140 -11.26 -14.72 -16.91
CA GLU A 140 -10.25 -13.68 -16.70
C GLU A 140 -10.33 -13.09 -15.29
N THR A 141 -11.54 -12.90 -14.75
CA THR A 141 -11.75 -12.51 -13.35
C THR A 141 -11.17 -13.54 -12.39
N ILE A 142 -11.37 -14.84 -12.63
CA ILE A 142 -10.76 -15.92 -11.85
C ILE A 142 -9.23 -15.85 -11.91
N LYS A 143 -8.65 -15.63 -13.10
CA LYS A 143 -7.18 -15.50 -13.24
C LYS A 143 -6.65 -14.26 -12.51
N LYS A 144 -7.36 -13.13 -12.61
CA LYS A 144 -7.02 -11.89 -11.92
C LYS A 144 -7.08 -12.08 -10.41
N ARG A 145 -8.21 -12.58 -9.88
CA ARG A 145 -8.36 -12.93 -8.46
C ARG A 145 -7.32 -13.98 -8.02
N ALA A 146 -6.96 -14.96 -8.85
CA ALA A 146 -5.90 -15.92 -8.51
C ALA A 146 -4.52 -15.25 -8.33
N LYS A 147 -4.21 -14.24 -9.16
CA LYS A 147 -2.98 -13.42 -9.05
C LYS A 147 -3.05 -12.44 -7.90
N ASP A 148 -4.22 -11.93 -7.61
CA ASP A 148 -4.34 -10.85 -6.65
C ASP A 148 -4.79 -11.38 -5.30
N SER A 149 -5.09 -12.68 -5.12
CA SER A 149 -5.63 -13.18 -3.86
C SER A 149 -5.03 -14.48 -3.33
N LYS A 150 -5.08 -14.66 -1.99
CA LYS A 150 -4.78 -15.92 -1.28
C LYS A 150 -6.00 -16.80 -1.00
N ASP A 151 -7.20 -16.37 -1.38
CA ASP A 151 -8.45 -17.09 -1.13
C ASP A 151 -8.44 -18.56 -1.58
N LYS A 152 -9.24 -19.40 -0.92
CA LYS A 152 -9.40 -20.79 -1.37
C LYS A 152 -9.98 -20.79 -2.79
N PRO A 153 -9.55 -21.71 -3.68
CA PRO A 153 -10.09 -21.77 -5.05
C PRO A 153 -11.60 -21.82 -5.13
N ARG A 154 -12.25 -22.45 -4.13
CA ARG A 154 -13.71 -22.50 -3.98
C ARG A 154 -14.34 -21.13 -3.72
N THR A 155 -13.73 -20.31 -2.87
CA THR A 155 -14.16 -18.93 -2.62
C THR A 155 -14.06 -18.10 -3.90
N ILE A 156 -12.92 -18.13 -4.58
CA ILE A 156 -12.72 -17.39 -5.84
C ILE A 156 -13.77 -17.77 -6.88
N VAL A 157 -14.02 -19.07 -7.08
CA VAL A 157 -15.03 -19.55 -8.03
C VAL A 157 -16.44 -19.12 -7.62
N ASN A 158 -16.81 -19.30 -6.36
CA ASN A 158 -18.15 -18.95 -5.87
C ASN A 158 -18.43 -17.45 -6.00
N GLU A 159 -17.49 -16.60 -5.56
CA GLU A 159 -17.65 -15.15 -5.63
C GLU A 159 -17.68 -14.64 -7.08
N THR A 160 -16.88 -15.23 -7.98
CA THR A 160 -16.93 -14.88 -9.41
C THR A 160 -18.26 -15.30 -10.03
N ASN A 161 -18.84 -16.42 -9.60
CA ASN A 161 -20.08 -16.94 -10.17
C ASN A 161 -21.33 -16.18 -9.73
N LYS A 162 -21.29 -15.42 -8.62
CA LYS A 162 -22.43 -14.58 -8.18
C LYS A 162 -22.82 -13.50 -9.19
N GLU A 163 -21.86 -13.07 -10.02
CA GLU A 163 -22.01 -11.98 -10.99
C GLU A 163 -22.41 -12.48 -12.40
N ILE A 164 -22.69 -13.78 -12.55
CA ILE A 164 -22.92 -14.43 -13.86
C ILE A 164 -24.38 -14.90 -13.97
N ASP A 165 -24.95 -14.79 -15.17
CA ASP A 165 -26.27 -15.33 -15.48
C ASP A 165 -26.33 -16.86 -15.29
N LEU A 166 -27.43 -17.37 -14.73
CA LEU A 166 -27.62 -18.80 -14.41
C LEU A 166 -27.34 -19.73 -15.61
N ASP A 167 -27.75 -19.34 -16.81
CA ASP A 167 -27.52 -20.15 -18.00
C ASP A 167 -26.07 -20.11 -18.49
N ALA A 168 -25.34 -19.03 -18.19
CA ALA A 168 -23.92 -18.92 -18.47
C ALA A 168 -23.08 -19.71 -17.44
N VAL A 169 -23.56 -19.84 -16.20
CA VAL A 169 -22.94 -20.69 -15.18
C VAL A 169 -22.90 -22.16 -15.63
N MET A 170 -23.94 -22.64 -16.31
CA MET A 170 -23.98 -24.00 -16.87
C MET A 170 -22.89 -24.27 -17.93
N GLN A 171 -22.38 -23.23 -18.57
CA GLN A 171 -21.32 -23.32 -19.59
C GLN A 171 -19.90 -23.11 -19.00
N LEU A 172 -19.80 -22.86 -17.69
CA LEU A 172 -18.50 -22.70 -17.05
C LEU A 172 -17.74 -24.03 -16.99
N PRO A 173 -16.40 -23.98 -17.00
CA PRO A 173 -15.59 -25.15 -16.68
C PRO A 173 -15.96 -25.69 -15.29
N ASN A 174 -15.91 -27.02 -15.13
CA ASN A 174 -16.13 -27.62 -13.82
C ASN A 174 -15.12 -27.10 -12.78
N TYR A 175 -15.46 -27.28 -11.50
CA TYR A 175 -14.66 -26.76 -10.39
C TYR A 175 -13.19 -27.21 -10.45
N ASN A 176 -12.91 -28.45 -10.83
CA ASN A 176 -11.53 -28.97 -10.91
C ASN A 176 -10.70 -28.25 -11.99
N ALA A 177 -11.31 -27.92 -13.13
CA ALA A 177 -10.67 -27.13 -14.18
C ALA A 177 -10.41 -25.69 -13.72
N CYS A 178 -11.36 -25.08 -12.98
CA CYS A 178 -11.16 -23.76 -12.38
C CYS A 178 -10.07 -23.77 -11.30
N ARG A 179 -10.06 -24.76 -10.40
CA ARG A 179 -9.03 -24.96 -9.39
C ARG A 179 -7.64 -25.11 -10.01
N SER A 180 -7.51 -25.94 -11.04
CA SER A 180 -6.23 -26.16 -11.75
C SER A 180 -5.74 -24.86 -12.40
N LYS A 181 -6.65 -24.07 -12.98
CA LYS A 181 -6.34 -22.75 -13.54
C LYS A 181 -5.86 -21.76 -12.47
N ILE A 182 -6.55 -21.70 -11.33
CA ILE A 182 -6.16 -20.86 -10.19
C ILE A 182 -4.77 -21.24 -9.71
N ASN A 183 -4.51 -22.53 -9.50
CA ASN A 183 -3.21 -23.02 -9.05
C ASN A 183 -2.10 -22.71 -10.08
N ARG A 184 -2.38 -22.84 -11.37
CA ARG A 184 -1.43 -22.52 -12.45
C ARG A 184 -1.15 -21.02 -12.56
N GLU A 185 -2.14 -20.16 -12.35
CA GLU A 185 -1.87 -18.72 -12.31
C GLU A 185 -1.09 -18.32 -11.06
N ARG A 186 -1.39 -18.96 -9.92
CA ARG A 186 -0.64 -18.75 -8.69
C ARG A 186 0.79 -19.25 -8.77
N SER A 187 1.04 -20.37 -9.44
CA SER A 187 2.40 -20.91 -9.64
C SER A 187 3.31 -20.04 -10.49
N LYS A 188 2.75 -19.06 -11.21
CA LYS A 188 3.53 -18.03 -11.89
C LYS A 188 4.03 -16.94 -10.94
N LYS A 189 3.47 -16.84 -9.73
CA LYS A 189 3.98 -15.90 -8.72
C LYS A 189 5.33 -16.40 -8.24
N PRO A 190 6.31 -15.51 -8.11
CA PRO A 190 7.58 -15.92 -7.54
C PRO A 190 7.41 -16.42 -6.11
N GLY A 191 8.06 -17.55 -5.80
CA GLY A 191 7.98 -18.20 -4.48
C GLY A 191 6.70 -18.99 -4.20
N PHE A 192 5.76 -19.13 -5.16
CA PHE A 192 4.54 -19.91 -4.92
C PHE A 192 4.84 -21.40 -4.72
N GLY A 193 4.32 -21.97 -3.63
CA GLY A 193 4.51 -23.38 -3.29
C GLY A 193 5.92 -23.72 -2.80
N LYS A 194 6.79 -22.73 -2.63
CA LYS A 194 8.08 -22.91 -1.95
C LYS A 194 7.85 -22.77 -0.44
N GLU A 195 7.96 -23.86 0.28
CA GLU A 195 8.21 -23.84 1.70
C GLU A 195 9.72 -23.66 1.88
N PHE A 196 10.13 -22.60 2.56
CA PHE A 196 11.51 -22.50 3.01
C PHE A 196 11.61 -23.26 4.32
N GLU A 197 12.66 -24.04 4.52
CA GLU A 197 12.84 -24.77 5.78
C GLU A 197 13.48 -23.88 6.86
N ASP A 198 14.24 -22.86 6.45
CA ASP A 198 14.99 -21.97 7.33
C ASP A 198 15.30 -20.60 6.67
N LEU A 199 15.60 -19.59 7.49
CA LEU A 199 15.97 -18.21 7.11
C LEU A 199 17.12 -18.17 6.09
N SER A 200 18.11 -19.06 6.20
CA SER A 200 19.28 -19.11 5.31
C SER A 200 18.91 -19.39 3.85
N LYS A 201 17.80 -20.11 3.61
CA LYS A 201 17.33 -20.49 2.27
C LYS A 201 16.50 -19.39 1.59
N ILE A 202 16.17 -18.30 2.29
CA ILE A 202 15.42 -17.19 1.72
C ILE A 202 16.32 -16.43 0.74
N VAL A 203 15.89 -16.39 -0.53
CA VAL A 203 16.55 -15.61 -1.58
C VAL A 203 15.57 -14.53 -2.05
N VAL A 204 15.98 -13.27 -1.91
CA VAL A 204 15.24 -12.15 -2.50
C VAL A 204 15.55 -12.14 -3.99
N ILE A 205 14.55 -12.48 -4.80
CA ILE A 205 14.69 -12.49 -6.25
C ILE A 205 14.77 -11.07 -6.83
N ASP A 206 15.40 -10.94 -7.99
CA ASP A 206 15.62 -9.65 -8.67
C ASP A 206 14.33 -8.87 -8.93
N GLU A 207 13.23 -9.56 -9.23
CA GLU A 207 11.93 -8.92 -9.48
C GLU A 207 11.37 -8.20 -8.25
N LEU A 208 11.75 -8.64 -7.04
CA LEU A 208 11.34 -8.04 -5.76
C LEU A 208 12.41 -7.13 -5.17
N SER A 209 13.60 -7.08 -5.77
CA SER A 209 14.70 -6.24 -5.31
C SER A 209 14.63 -4.80 -5.85
N VAL A 210 13.66 -4.50 -6.72
CA VAL A 210 13.50 -3.19 -7.37
C VAL A 210 12.10 -2.61 -7.26
N THR A 211 11.99 -1.28 -7.35
CA THR A 211 10.70 -0.56 -7.41
C THR A 211 10.03 -0.71 -8.78
N CYS A 212 8.79 -0.22 -8.92
CA CYS A 212 8.11 -0.13 -10.23
C CYS A 212 8.85 0.76 -11.24
N ARG A 213 9.74 1.65 -10.76
CA ARG A 213 10.62 2.50 -11.59
C ARG A 213 11.99 1.87 -11.83
N ARG A 214 12.20 0.63 -11.36
CA ARG A 214 13.45 -0.14 -11.43
C ARG A 214 14.60 0.42 -10.59
N ASP A 215 14.29 1.22 -9.58
CA ASP A 215 15.28 1.64 -8.58
C ASP A 215 15.55 0.49 -7.61
N ARG A 216 16.80 0.35 -7.15
CA ARG A 216 17.15 -0.61 -6.09
C ARG A 216 16.28 -0.35 -4.85
N PHE A 217 15.63 -1.40 -4.37
CA PHE A 217 14.75 -1.38 -3.21
C PHE A 217 15.18 -2.37 -2.13
N PHE A 218 15.66 -3.55 -2.49
CA PHE A 218 16.36 -4.41 -1.53
C PHE A 218 17.73 -3.80 -1.26
N TRP A 219 17.87 -3.25 -0.06
CA TRP A 219 19.00 -2.40 0.29
C TRP A 219 20.12 -3.22 0.93
N ASP A 220 19.81 -4.00 1.96
CA ASP A 220 20.83 -4.79 2.63
C ASP A 220 20.28 -6.07 3.28
N ASP A 221 21.21 -6.96 3.59
CA ASP A 221 21.00 -8.29 4.12
C ASP A 221 22.08 -8.55 5.16
N SER A 222 21.72 -8.89 6.39
CA SER A 222 22.73 -9.23 7.40
C SER A 222 23.36 -10.62 7.24
N TYR A 223 23.38 -11.11 6.00
CA TYR A 223 23.95 -12.35 5.49
C TYR A 223 23.10 -13.60 5.71
N THR A 224 23.22 -14.57 4.79
CA THR A 224 22.42 -15.80 4.79
C THR A 224 22.79 -16.79 5.89
N ASP A 225 24.02 -16.72 6.39
CA ASP A 225 24.56 -17.55 7.48
C ASP A 225 24.24 -16.99 8.87
N ASP A 226 23.61 -15.81 8.92
CA ASP A 226 23.20 -15.18 10.17
C ASP A 226 21.91 -15.81 10.74
N PRO A 227 21.97 -16.40 11.95
CA PRO A 227 20.78 -16.98 12.58
C PRO A 227 19.74 -15.92 12.97
N GLU A 228 20.15 -14.65 13.10
CA GLU A 228 19.28 -13.51 13.34
C GLU A 228 19.20 -12.58 12.11
N ARG A 229 19.11 -13.18 10.91
CA ARG A 229 19.08 -12.47 9.62
C ARG A 229 18.04 -11.35 9.56
N ILE A 230 18.46 -10.18 9.11
CA ILE A 230 17.67 -8.97 8.90
C ILE A 230 17.72 -8.62 7.42
N LEU A 231 16.55 -8.38 6.83
CA LEU A 231 16.43 -7.89 5.46
C LEU A 231 15.92 -6.45 5.47
N ILE A 232 16.64 -5.54 4.83
CA ILE A 232 16.30 -4.11 4.78
C ILE A 232 15.89 -3.72 3.36
N PHE A 233 14.76 -3.03 3.27
CA PHE A 233 14.23 -2.49 2.04
C PHE A 233 14.07 -0.97 2.15
N THR A 234 14.76 -0.25 1.27
CA THR A 234 14.70 1.20 1.14
C THR A 234 15.28 1.61 -0.20
N THR A 235 15.19 2.89 -0.55
CA THR A 235 15.82 3.45 -1.75
C THR A 235 16.85 4.50 -1.36
N LYS A 236 17.77 4.81 -2.29
CA LYS A 236 18.72 5.92 -2.08
C LYS A 236 18.02 7.25 -1.80
N GLU A 237 16.86 7.50 -2.41
CA GLU A 237 16.11 8.74 -2.16
C GLU A 237 15.42 8.73 -0.79
N ASN A 238 14.92 7.57 -0.35
CA ASN A 238 14.38 7.41 0.99
C ASN A 238 15.43 7.69 2.07
N LEU A 239 16.65 7.18 1.90
CA LEU A 239 17.77 7.45 2.82
C LEU A 239 18.11 8.94 2.89
N LYS A 240 18.14 9.64 1.75
CA LYS A 240 18.33 11.11 1.75
C LYS A 240 17.21 11.83 2.49
N LEU A 241 15.97 11.34 2.39
CA LEU A 241 14.84 11.92 3.11
C LEU A 241 14.95 11.69 4.62
N LEU A 242 15.43 10.51 5.04
CA LEU A 242 15.77 10.23 6.43
C LEU A 242 16.89 11.15 6.93
N ASP A 243 17.97 11.32 6.15
CA ASP A 243 19.10 12.22 6.48
C ASP A 243 18.69 13.70 6.63
N ARG A 244 17.70 14.14 5.86
CA ARG A 244 17.21 15.53 5.88
C ARG A 244 16.24 15.81 7.02
N ASN A 245 15.63 14.77 7.59
CA ASN A 245 14.58 14.92 8.59
C ASN A 245 15.03 14.33 9.93
N PRO A 246 15.23 15.15 10.96
CA PRO A 246 15.85 14.69 12.20
C PRO A 246 14.90 13.93 13.15
N ASN A 247 13.61 13.89 12.85
CA ASN A 247 12.58 13.31 13.72
C ASN A 247 11.96 12.09 13.04
N TRP A 248 12.25 10.91 13.56
CA TRP A 248 11.79 9.64 12.99
C TRP A 248 10.67 9.03 13.84
N PHE A 249 9.83 8.24 13.20
CA PHE A 249 8.75 7.48 13.84
C PHE A 249 8.95 6.02 13.47
N CYS A 250 9.07 5.15 14.47
CA CYS A 250 9.35 3.76 14.24
C CYS A 250 8.26 2.87 14.83
N ASP A 251 7.83 1.88 14.05
CA ASP A 251 6.74 0.99 14.42
C ASP A 251 6.98 -0.43 13.89
N GLY A 252 6.59 -1.43 14.68
CA GLY A 252 6.75 -2.86 14.41
C GLY A 252 5.41 -3.57 14.36
N THR A 253 5.07 -4.19 13.23
CA THR A 253 3.79 -4.87 13.02
C THR A 253 3.93 -6.36 12.70
N PHE A 254 3.02 -7.15 13.27
CA PHE A 254 3.05 -8.63 13.25
C PHE A 254 2.23 -9.21 12.10
N ASP A 255 1.05 -8.64 11.85
CA ASP A 255 0.04 -9.21 10.96
C ASP A 255 0.51 -9.37 9.51
N ILE A 256 1.54 -8.61 9.12
CA ILE A 256 2.09 -8.60 7.78
C ILE A 256 3.40 -9.38 7.63
N SER A 257 4.03 -9.81 8.72
CA SER A 257 5.33 -10.48 8.69
C SER A 257 5.28 -11.85 7.97
N PRO A 258 6.26 -12.18 7.10
CA PRO A 258 6.40 -13.52 6.53
C PRO A 258 6.74 -14.58 7.58
N ILE A 259 6.50 -15.87 7.26
CA ILE A 259 6.55 -17.01 8.20
C ILE A 259 7.84 -17.10 9.04
N PHE A 260 8.99 -16.63 8.52
CA PHE A 260 10.28 -16.73 9.21
C PHE A 260 10.69 -15.46 9.97
N PHE A 261 9.91 -14.39 9.87
CA PHE A 261 10.19 -13.14 10.57
C PHE A 261 9.11 -12.89 11.61
N THR A 262 9.51 -12.45 12.80
CA THR A 262 8.57 -12.10 13.86
C THR A 262 7.83 -10.80 13.56
N GLN A 263 8.47 -9.84 12.89
CA GLN A 263 7.87 -8.53 12.64
C GLN A 263 8.41 -7.85 11.37
N LEU A 264 7.55 -7.03 10.77
CA LEU A 264 7.99 -5.95 9.89
C LEU A 264 8.17 -4.69 10.74
N TYR A 265 9.40 -4.22 10.85
CA TYR A 265 9.73 -2.95 11.47
C TYR A 265 9.86 -1.87 10.41
N THR A 266 9.40 -0.66 10.70
CA THR A 266 9.36 0.43 9.73
C THR A 266 9.81 1.73 10.34
N ILE A 267 10.42 2.58 9.52
CA ILE A 267 10.85 3.92 9.89
C ILE A 267 10.17 4.91 8.96
N HIS A 268 9.51 5.89 9.57
CA HIS A 268 8.72 6.90 8.91
C HIS A 268 9.19 8.29 9.28
N VAL A 269 8.84 9.24 8.42
CA VAL A 269 9.01 10.67 8.66
C VAL A 269 7.70 11.37 8.28
N ILE A 270 7.32 12.34 9.10
CA ILE A 270 6.16 13.17 8.85
C ILE A 270 6.57 14.43 8.08
N ILE A 271 6.05 14.58 6.86
CA ILE A 271 6.28 15.70 5.96
C ILE A 271 4.93 16.34 5.65
N ASN A 272 4.77 17.65 5.90
CA ASN A 272 3.51 18.37 5.70
C ASN A 272 2.30 17.69 6.37
N ASN A 273 2.45 17.27 7.62
CA ASN A 273 1.46 16.53 8.42
C ASN A 273 0.98 15.21 7.78
N ARG A 274 1.79 14.64 6.88
CA ARG A 274 1.55 13.31 6.30
C ARG A 274 2.71 12.41 6.63
N ASP A 275 2.38 11.19 6.97
CA ASP A 275 3.34 10.18 7.34
C ASP A 275 3.76 9.35 6.13
N PHE A 276 5.06 9.09 6.05
CA PHE A 276 5.65 8.38 4.93
C PHE A 276 6.65 7.35 5.43
N PRO A 277 6.45 6.05 5.12
CA PRO A 277 7.44 5.02 5.38
C PRO A 277 8.60 5.15 4.39
N PHE A 278 9.82 5.17 4.93
CA PHE A 278 11.04 5.29 4.14
C PHE A 278 11.95 4.07 4.25
N LEU A 279 11.86 3.31 5.34
CA LEU A 279 12.62 2.08 5.52
C LEU A 279 11.73 0.98 6.10
N TYR A 280 11.90 -0.21 5.54
CA TYR A 280 11.24 -1.43 5.99
C TYR A 280 12.30 -2.45 6.34
N ALA A 281 12.15 -3.14 7.47
CA ALA A 281 13.06 -4.17 7.91
C ALA A 281 12.27 -5.40 8.38
N LEU A 282 12.66 -6.58 7.88
CA LEU A 282 12.14 -7.85 8.37
C LEU A 282 13.04 -8.35 9.49
N LEU A 283 12.50 -8.49 10.69
CA LEU A 283 13.26 -8.87 11.89
C LEU A 283 12.86 -10.27 12.37
N PRO A 284 13.83 -11.12 12.73
CA PRO A 284 13.56 -12.50 13.14
C PRO A 284 12.94 -12.58 14.53
N ASN A 285 13.18 -11.59 15.40
CA ASN A 285 12.69 -11.54 16.77
C ASN A 285 12.64 -10.08 17.29
N LYS A 286 12.33 -9.91 18.58
CA LYS A 286 12.25 -8.62 19.30
C LYS A 286 13.36 -8.42 20.33
N ASN A 287 14.48 -9.12 20.16
CA ASN A 287 15.56 -9.02 21.10
C ASN A 287 16.29 -7.69 20.94
N GLN A 288 16.81 -7.15 22.04
CA GLN A 288 17.59 -5.91 22.02
C GLN A 288 18.77 -5.99 21.04
N ASN A 289 19.46 -7.14 20.96
CA ASN A 289 20.59 -7.31 20.05
C ASN A 289 20.19 -7.18 18.57
N THR A 290 19.02 -7.71 18.19
CA THR A 290 18.45 -7.58 16.84
C THR A 290 18.19 -6.12 16.49
N TYR A 291 17.61 -5.34 17.42
CA TYR A 291 17.42 -3.91 17.20
C TYR A 291 18.74 -3.14 17.15
N VAL A 292 19.72 -3.48 18.01
CA VAL A 292 21.07 -2.87 17.94
C VAL A 292 21.68 -3.13 16.57
N LYS A 293 21.57 -4.36 16.06
CA LYS A 293 22.05 -4.74 14.74
C LYS A 293 21.36 -3.94 13.63
N LEU A 294 20.03 -3.88 13.64
CA LEU A 294 19.25 -3.08 12.71
C LEU A 294 19.69 -1.61 12.71
N PHE A 295 19.75 -0.97 13.87
CA PHE A 295 20.12 0.44 13.95
C PHE A 295 21.58 0.69 13.59
N THR A 296 22.50 -0.23 13.88
CA THR A 296 23.90 -0.15 13.43
C THR A 296 24.01 -0.24 11.91
N MET A 297 23.24 -1.14 11.30
CA MET A 297 23.13 -1.23 9.83
C MET A 297 22.62 0.10 9.25
N ILE A 298 21.53 0.65 9.79
CA ILE A 298 20.96 1.92 9.34
C ILE A 298 21.95 3.09 9.51
N ASP A 299 22.65 3.14 10.64
CA ASP A 299 23.66 4.16 10.93
C ASP A 299 24.76 4.19 9.86
N SER A 300 25.10 3.03 9.29
CA SER A 300 26.08 2.93 8.19
C SER A 300 25.57 3.46 6.84
N TYR A 301 24.26 3.67 6.68
CA TYR A 301 23.65 4.16 5.43
C TYR A 301 23.35 5.66 5.43
N ILE A 302 23.37 6.28 6.61
CA ILE A 302 23.00 7.67 6.84
C ILE A 302 24.24 8.49 7.20
N THR A 303 24.16 9.79 6.99
CA THR A 303 25.20 10.74 7.42
C THR A 303 24.80 11.46 8.71
N ASN A 304 23.50 11.70 8.89
CA ASN A 304 22.97 12.42 10.04
C ASN A 304 22.09 11.49 10.90
N PRO A 305 22.54 11.09 12.09
CA PRO A 305 21.72 10.37 13.04
C PRO A 305 20.45 11.16 13.42
N PRO A 306 19.34 10.47 13.76
CA PRO A 306 18.11 11.16 14.16
C PRO A 306 18.31 11.91 15.48
N LEU A 307 17.82 13.15 15.54
CA LEU A 307 17.77 13.93 16.79
C LEU A 307 16.70 13.39 17.73
N SER A 308 15.59 12.90 17.19
CA SER A 308 14.58 12.22 17.98
C SER A 308 13.90 11.07 17.25
N VAL A 309 13.44 10.12 18.05
CA VAL A 309 12.64 8.97 17.61
C VAL A 309 11.36 8.90 18.43
N ASN A 310 10.24 8.67 17.77
CA ASN A 310 8.99 8.31 18.41
C ASN A 310 8.74 6.82 18.22
N ILE A 311 8.56 6.09 19.30
CA ILE A 311 8.46 4.63 19.29
C ILE A 311 7.40 4.13 20.28
N ASP A 312 7.07 2.86 20.15
CA ASP A 312 6.25 2.14 21.11
C ASP A 312 6.99 1.82 22.40
N TYR A 313 6.25 1.42 23.44
CA TYR A 313 6.79 1.11 24.77
C TYR A 313 7.48 -0.26 24.84
N GLU A 314 8.48 -0.46 23.99
CA GLU A 314 9.30 -1.66 23.96
C GLU A 314 10.73 -1.39 24.47
N LYS A 315 11.04 -1.91 25.66
CA LYS A 315 12.32 -1.66 26.34
C LYS A 315 13.55 -2.08 25.50
N ALA A 316 13.43 -3.14 24.70
CA ALA A 316 14.49 -3.60 23.82
C ALA A 316 14.87 -2.53 22.78
N VAL A 317 13.87 -1.89 22.17
CA VAL A 317 14.06 -0.80 21.21
C VAL A 317 14.68 0.42 21.88
N PHE A 318 14.16 0.83 23.04
CA PHE A 318 14.73 1.95 23.82
C PHE A 318 16.22 1.77 24.08
N ASN A 319 16.60 0.60 24.60
CA ASN A 319 17.99 0.28 24.91
C ASN A 319 18.86 0.23 23.66
N ALA A 320 18.33 -0.28 22.55
CA ALA A 320 19.06 -0.37 21.29
C ALA A 320 19.36 1.01 20.71
N ILE A 321 18.36 1.90 20.70
CA ILE A 321 18.52 3.28 20.23
C ILE A 321 19.54 4.02 21.09
N HIS A 322 19.44 3.97 22.42
CA HIS A 322 20.43 4.59 23.30
C HIS A 322 21.85 4.04 23.11
N LYS A 323 21.98 2.76 22.72
CA LYS A 323 23.28 2.14 22.46
C LYS A 323 23.92 2.63 21.16
N VAL A 324 23.11 2.81 20.11
CA VAL A 324 23.59 3.22 18.77
C VAL A 324 23.66 4.75 18.66
N TRP A 325 22.59 5.45 19.00
CA TRP A 325 22.47 6.92 18.95
C TRP A 325 22.32 7.51 20.35
N LYS A 326 23.45 7.73 21.04
CA LYS A 326 23.49 8.16 22.45
C LYS A 326 22.77 9.48 22.71
N ASP A 327 22.87 10.43 21.78
CA ASP A 327 22.29 11.77 21.90
C ASP A 327 20.85 11.85 21.37
N CYS A 328 20.30 10.75 20.85
CA CYS A 328 18.95 10.71 20.31
C CYS A 328 17.91 10.79 21.45
N LYS A 329 16.98 11.74 21.34
CA LYS A 329 15.83 11.84 22.25
C LYS A 329 14.79 10.78 21.89
N ILE A 330 14.44 9.93 22.84
CA ILE A 330 13.42 8.90 22.66
C ILE A 330 12.09 9.37 23.25
N PHE A 331 11.02 9.29 22.47
CA PHE A 331 9.66 9.63 22.88
C PHE A 331 8.74 8.43 22.69
N GLY A 332 7.99 8.08 23.73
CA GLY A 332 6.90 7.11 23.67
C GLY A 332 5.70 7.68 22.92
N CYS A 333 5.03 6.85 22.12
CA CYS A 333 3.79 7.23 21.46
C CYS A 333 2.64 7.44 22.46
N PHE A 334 1.95 8.59 22.40
CA PHE A 334 0.83 8.90 23.31
C PHE A 334 -0.33 7.90 23.20
N PHE A 335 -0.60 7.41 22.00
CA PHE A 335 -1.63 6.41 21.76
C PHE A 335 -1.32 5.13 22.53
N HIS A 336 -0.09 4.62 22.42
CA HIS A 336 0.35 3.44 23.16
C HIS A 336 0.41 3.65 24.66
N LEU A 337 0.73 4.86 25.14
CA LEU A 337 0.65 5.19 26.57
C LEU A 337 -0.79 5.05 27.08
N SER A 338 -1.72 5.66 26.35
CA SER A 338 -3.16 5.64 26.65
C SER A 338 -3.74 4.23 26.56
N SER A 339 -3.35 3.47 25.54
CA SER A 339 -3.74 2.08 25.34
C SER A 339 -3.24 1.19 26.47
N ASN A 340 -1.97 1.31 26.87
CA ASN A 340 -1.39 0.57 27.99
C ASN A 340 -2.12 0.85 29.32
N LEU A 341 -2.54 2.10 29.55
CA LEU A 341 -3.38 2.47 30.69
C LEU A 341 -4.77 1.83 30.60
N PHE A 342 -5.41 1.89 29.43
CA PHE A 342 -6.75 1.36 29.22
C PHE A 342 -6.81 -0.18 29.35
N ILE A 343 -5.77 -0.90 28.94
CA ILE A 343 -5.66 -2.36 29.18
C ILE A 343 -5.78 -2.68 30.68
N ARG A 344 -5.23 -1.82 31.57
CA ARG A 344 -5.37 -2.00 33.03
C ARG A 344 -6.77 -1.73 33.54
N VAL A 345 -7.48 -0.81 32.90
CA VAL A 345 -8.90 -0.58 33.17
C VAL A 345 -9.72 -1.80 32.74
N GLN A 346 -9.45 -2.37 31.56
CA GLN A 346 -10.17 -3.53 31.05
C GLN A 346 -10.03 -4.78 31.95
N ASP A 347 -8.87 -4.99 32.57
CA ASP A 347 -8.63 -6.17 33.41
C ASP A 347 -9.54 -6.21 34.65
N ARG A 348 -9.79 -5.07 35.31
CA ARG A 348 -10.41 -5.05 36.65
C ARG A 348 -11.41 -3.92 36.93
N HIS A 349 -11.49 -2.92 36.07
CA HIS A 349 -12.21 -1.66 36.33
C HIS A 349 -13.09 -1.21 35.16
N LEU A 350 -13.45 -2.13 34.25
CA LEU A 350 -14.24 -1.78 33.07
C LEU A 350 -15.62 -1.23 33.48
N ASN A 351 -16.26 -1.85 34.46
CA ASN A 351 -17.53 -1.35 35.00
C ASN A 351 -17.38 0.02 35.67
N ASP A 352 -16.33 0.22 36.47
CA ASP A 352 -16.05 1.51 37.10
C ASP A 352 -15.86 2.61 36.04
N PHE A 353 -15.11 2.33 34.98
CA PHE A 353 -14.90 3.29 33.89
C PHE A 353 -16.20 3.75 33.22
N TYR A 354 -17.19 2.87 33.04
CA TYR A 354 -18.47 3.26 32.43
C TYR A 354 -19.44 3.92 33.41
N SER A 355 -19.39 3.55 34.69
CA SER A 355 -20.37 3.98 35.70
C SER A 355 -19.92 5.16 36.57
N ASP A 356 -18.62 5.39 36.73
CA ASP A 356 -18.04 6.36 37.66
C ASP A 356 -17.36 7.50 36.88
N GLU A 357 -17.90 8.71 37.01
CA GLU A 357 -17.37 9.91 36.36
C GLU A 357 -16.01 10.32 36.94
N SER A 358 -15.84 10.26 38.27
CA SER A 358 -14.60 10.61 38.95
C SER A 358 -13.45 9.66 38.54
N PHE A 359 -13.77 8.38 38.29
CA PHE A 359 -12.81 7.43 37.73
C PHE A 359 -12.32 7.86 36.34
N ARG A 360 -13.24 8.27 35.45
CA ARG A 360 -12.89 8.74 34.09
C ARG A 360 -12.11 10.04 34.11
N GLU A 361 -12.44 10.96 35.01
CA GLU A 361 -11.68 12.19 35.21
C GLU A 361 -10.24 11.88 35.64
N SER A 362 -10.07 11.02 36.63
CA SER A 362 -8.75 10.57 37.09
C SER A 362 -7.95 9.90 35.97
N PHE A 363 -8.61 9.09 35.15
CA PHE A 363 -8.00 8.48 33.95
C PHE A 363 -7.49 9.53 32.97
N LYS A 364 -8.32 10.54 32.62
CA LYS A 364 -7.93 11.63 31.73
C LYS A 364 -6.80 12.49 32.32
N MET A 365 -6.82 12.75 33.62
CA MET A 365 -5.78 13.51 34.30
C MET A 365 -4.43 12.78 34.26
N VAL A 366 -4.42 11.46 34.45
CA VAL A 366 -3.19 10.66 34.30
C VAL A 366 -2.65 10.73 32.87
N GLN A 367 -3.52 10.65 31.85
CA GLN A 367 -3.09 10.83 30.45
C GLN A 367 -2.51 12.24 30.22
N ALA A 368 -3.11 13.26 30.83
CA ALA A 368 -2.68 14.66 30.69
C ALA A 368 -1.27 14.92 31.27
N LEU A 369 -0.75 14.06 32.16
CA LEU A 369 0.62 14.15 32.67
C LEU A 369 1.67 14.11 31.54
N ALA A 370 1.35 13.51 30.39
CA ALA A 370 2.22 13.53 29.22
C ALA A 370 2.48 14.95 28.71
N PHE A 371 1.64 15.92 29.05
CA PHE A 371 1.71 17.30 28.54
C PHE A 371 2.08 18.31 29.62
N VAL A 372 2.33 17.88 30.85
CA VAL A 372 2.80 18.74 31.94
C VAL A 372 4.30 19.01 31.76
N LEU A 373 4.80 20.16 32.21
CA LEU A 373 6.24 20.42 32.27
C LEU A 373 6.96 19.30 33.02
N VAL A 374 8.07 18.79 32.47
CA VAL A 374 8.80 17.62 33.01
C VAL A 374 9.08 17.74 34.52
N ASN A 375 9.44 18.94 34.98
CA ASN A 375 9.75 19.20 36.39
C ASN A 375 8.53 19.15 37.31
N ASP A 376 7.34 19.41 36.77
CA ASP A 376 6.08 19.48 37.51
C ASP A 376 5.30 18.15 37.50
N VAL A 377 5.69 17.20 36.63
CA VAL A 377 5.01 15.90 36.46
C VAL A 377 4.83 15.16 37.79
N VAL A 378 5.89 15.11 38.62
CA VAL A 378 5.83 14.40 39.91
C VAL A 378 4.87 15.08 40.88
N GLN A 379 4.81 16.41 40.87
CA GLN A 379 3.91 17.17 41.73
C GLN A 379 2.45 17.03 41.25
N ALA A 380 2.22 17.14 39.94
CA ALA A 380 0.91 16.93 39.33
C ALA A 380 0.39 15.50 39.62
N PHE A 381 1.25 14.48 39.52
CA PHE A 381 0.88 13.11 39.86
C PHE A 381 0.42 12.96 41.32
N LYS A 382 1.09 13.60 42.29
CA LYS A 382 0.69 13.58 43.71
C LYS A 382 -0.68 14.24 43.94
N ILE A 383 -0.97 15.33 43.22
CA ILE A 383 -2.28 15.99 43.29
C ILE A 383 -3.37 15.04 42.81
N ILE A 384 -3.16 14.40 41.64
CA ILE A 384 -4.09 13.41 41.09
C ILE A 384 -4.28 12.26 42.09
N GLU A 385 -3.20 11.74 42.67
CA GLU A 385 -3.25 10.66 43.66
C GLU A 385 -4.09 11.03 44.89
N SER A 386 -3.97 12.26 45.40
CA SER A 386 -4.73 12.74 46.57
C SER A 386 -6.22 12.94 46.31
N GLN A 387 -6.61 13.17 45.05
CA GLN A 387 -7.98 13.46 44.63
C GLN A 387 -8.71 12.24 44.05
N SER A 388 -7.95 11.21 43.65
CA SER A 388 -8.50 10.01 43.02
C SER A 388 -9.19 9.10 44.03
N ASN A 389 -10.31 8.51 43.62
CA ASN A 389 -11.02 7.48 44.38
C ASN A 389 -10.12 6.24 44.62
N GLU A 390 -10.33 5.55 45.76
CA GLU A 390 -9.75 4.24 46.09
C GLU A 390 -9.74 3.24 44.92
N LYS A 391 -10.84 3.20 44.15
CA LYS A 391 -10.97 2.33 42.98
C LYS A 391 -9.87 2.56 41.92
N PHE A 392 -9.35 3.78 41.82
CA PHE A 392 -8.36 4.16 40.82
C PHE A 392 -6.90 3.91 41.27
N LYS A 393 -6.68 3.56 42.55
CA LYS A 393 -5.34 3.35 43.12
C LYS A 393 -4.51 2.29 42.40
N LEU A 394 -5.13 1.24 41.88
CA LEU A 394 -4.39 0.21 41.12
C LEU A 394 -3.81 0.76 39.82
N ILE A 395 -4.54 1.65 39.14
CA ILE A 395 -4.06 2.34 37.93
C ILE A 395 -2.91 3.29 38.29
N LEU A 396 -3.05 4.07 39.36
CA LEU A 396 -1.99 4.96 39.86
C LEU A 396 -0.73 4.20 40.26
N SER A 397 -0.87 3.08 40.98
CA SER A 397 0.27 2.26 41.40
C SER A 397 1.01 1.64 40.21
N TYR A 398 0.27 1.25 39.16
CA TYR A 398 0.87 0.83 37.89
C TYR A 398 1.61 1.98 37.22
N PHE A 399 0.96 3.15 37.10
CA PHE A 399 1.55 4.30 36.43
C PHE A 399 2.80 4.78 37.17
N GLU A 400 2.75 4.86 38.50
CA GLU A 400 3.89 5.24 39.32
C GLU A 400 5.05 4.27 39.13
N LYS A 401 4.79 2.96 39.18
CA LYS A 401 5.82 1.94 38.99
C LYS A 401 6.49 2.02 37.62
N CYS A 402 5.72 2.27 36.56
CA CYS A 402 6.20 2.18 35.18
C CYS A 402 6.75 3.48 34.60
N TYR A 403 6.27 4.65 35.07
CA TYR A 403 6.49 5.94 34.41
C TYR A 403 7.01 7.05 35.34
N ILE A 404 6.66 7.04 36.64
CA ILE A 404 7.09 8.07 37.60
C ILE A 404 8.30 7.63 38.44
N GLY A 405 8.32 6.36 38.84
CA GLY A 405 9.26 5.79 39.80
C GLY A 405 8.76 5.88 41.24
N ARG A 406 8.70 4.76 41.96
CA ARG A 406 8.32 4.74 43.38
C ARG A 406 9.39 5.41 44.25
N LEU A 407 9.00 6.01 45.37
CA LEU A 407 9.97 6.49 46.37
C LEU A 407 10.82 5.34 46.90
N LYS A 408 12.12 5.56 47.07
CA LYS A 408 13.01 4.59 47.73
C LYS A 408 12.66 4.48 49.21
N GLU A 409 12.84 3.29 49.77
CA GLU A 409 12.73 3.09 51.22
C GLU A 409 13.65 4.08 51.95
N ASN A 410 13.12 4.71 53.00
CA ASN A 410 13.79 5.75 53.82
C ASN A 410 14.11 7.08 53.10
N SER A 411 13.48 7.38 51.96
CA SER A 411 13.67 8.65 51.25
C SER A 411 12.35 9.38 51.01
N LYS A 412 12.35 10.70 51.25
CA LYS A 412 11.21 11.59 50.99
C LYS A 412 11.20 12.20 49.58
N SER A 413 12.32 12.11 48.84
CA SER A 413 12.50 12.80 47.54
C SER A 413 13.08 11.91 46.44
N ILE A 414 13.98 10.98 46.79
CA ILE A 414 14.63 10.08 45.84
C ILE A 414 13.65 8.98 45.39
N ARG A 415 13.44 8.88 44.08
CA ARG A 415 12.63 7.86 43.41
C ARG A 415 13.52 6.83 42.70
N VAL A 416 13.00 5.62 42.55
CA VAL A 416 13.58 4.55 41.70
C VAL A 416 13.44 4.97 40.24
N VAL A 417 14.45 4.72 39.41
CA VAL A 417 14.34 4.97 37.97
C VAL A 417 13.27 4.02 37.38
N PRO A 418 12.17 4.55 36.84
CA PRO A 418 11.10 3.70 36.30
C PRO A 418 11.53 3.01 35.02
N ARG A 419 10.70 2.06 34.55
CA ARG A 419 10.94 1.36 33.29
C ARG A 419 11.02 2.33 32.10
N PHE A 420 10.18 3.36 32.10
CA PHE A 420 10.15 4.44 31.12
C PHE A 420 10.27 5.79 31.85
N PRO A 421 11.45 6.42 31.88
CA PRO A 421 11.68 7.70 32.56
C PRO A 421 10.77 8.84 32.04
N ILE A 422 10.46 9.82 32.89
CA ILE A 422 9.58 10.96 32.55
C ILE A 422 9.93 11.62 31.21
N PRO A 423 11.21 11.98 30.92
CA PRO A 423 11.56 12.60 29.64
C PRO A 423 11.24 11.72 28.42
N SER A 424 11.10 10.41 28.62
CA SER A 424 10.94 9.43 27.56
C SER A 424 9.49 9.25 27.10
N TRP A 425 8.50 9.79 27.83
CA TRP A 425 7.08 9.73 27.49
C TRP A 425 6.37 11.07 27.63
N ASN A 426 7.05 12.08 28.17
CA ASN A 426 6.55 13.44 28.19
C ASN A 426 6.68 14.08 26.80
N LEU A 427 5.63 14.78 26.41
CA LEU A 427 5.39 15.32 25.07
C LEU A 427 5.20 16.85 25.10
N HIS A 428 5.40 17.50 26.26
CA HIS A 428 5.28 18.96 26.39
C HIS A 428 6.19 19.68 25.38
N GLU A 429 7.47 19.32 25.31
CA GLU A 429 8.41 19.90 24.35
C GLU A 429 7.98 19.65 22.89
N ARG A 430 7.39 18.49 22.60
CA ARG A 430 6.92 18.16 21.25
C ARG A 430 5.75 19.02 20.83
N ILE A 431 4.75 19.20 21.70
CA ILE A 431 3.61 20.09 21.43
C ILE A 431 4.10 21.52 21.21
N PHE A 432 4.99 22.01 22.07
CA PHE A 432 5.55 23.36 21.96
C PHE A 432 6.24 23.56 20.60
N ASN A 433 6.96 22.55 20.12
CA ASN A 433 7.63 22.56 18.83
C ASN A 433 6.75 22.12 17.64
N SER A 434 5.43 21.99 17.83
CA SER A 434 4.49 21.53 16.79
C SER A 434 4.86 20.16 16.17
N LEU A 435 5.50 19.28 16.95
CA LEU A 435 5.86 17.93 16.55
C LEU A 435 4.72 16.94 16.85
N PRO A 436 4.51 15.94 15.99
CA PRO A 436 3.49 14.91 16.20
C PRO A 436 3.70 14.13 17.52
N VAL A 437 2.57 13.84 18.18
CA VAL A 437 2.48 13.17 19.50
C VAL A 437 1.92 11.75 19.44
N THR A 438 1.32 11.37 18.31
CA THR A 438 0.79 10.03 18.05
C THR A 438 1.36 9.47 16.74
N THR A 439 1.42 8.14 16.65
CA THR A 439 1.73 7.37 15.44
C THR A 439 0.47 7.03 14.64
N ASN A 440 -0.70 7.65 14.90
CA ASN A 440 -1.96 7.26 14.25
C ASN A 440 -1.87 7.25 12.71
N SER A 441 -1.05 8.10 12.10
CA SER A 441 -0.81 8.10 10.64
C SER A 441 0.03 6.90 10.18
N VAL A 442 0.98 6.46 11.01
CA VAL A 442 1.80 5.25 10.83
C VAL A 442 0.91 4.02 10.89
N GLU A 443 0.04 3.96 11.89
CA GLU A 443 -0.96 2.89 12.04
C GLU A 443 -1.94 2.87 10.86
N HIS A 444 -2.46 4.01 10.40
CA HIS A 444 -3.33 4.04 9.20
C HIS A 444 -2.60 3.58 7.92
N GLY A 445 -1.32 3.94 7.76
CA GLY A 445 -0.48 3.47 6.65
C GLY A 445 -0.23 1.95 6.71
N MET A 446 -0.02 1.40 7.91
CA MET A 446 0.10 -0.04 8.13
C MET A 446 -1.23 -0.78 7.99
N VAL A 447 -2.34 -0.19 8.44
CA VAL A 447 -3.70 -0.72 8.23
C VAL A 447 -4.03 -0.75 6.74
N LEU A 448 -3.58 0.22 5.94
CA LEU A 448 -3.68 0.16 4.47
C LEU A 448 -2.89 -1.02 3.89
N LEU A 449 -1.68 -1.31 4.38
CA LEU A 449 -0.92 -2.51 3.99
C LEU A 449 -1.60 -3.82 4.44
N GLN A 450 -2.19 -3.84 5.64
CA GLN A 450 -2.97 -4.97 6.16
C GLN A 450 -4.31 -5.15 5.42
N MET A 451 -4.96 -4.06 5.01
CA MET A 451 -6.18 -4.04 4.20
C MET A 451 -5.88 -4.48 2.77
N MET A 452 -4.75 -4.05 2.19
CA MET A 452 -4.28 -4.62 0.94
C MET A 452 -4.12 -6.14 1.07
N LYS A 453 -3.60 -6.66 2.20
CA LYS A 453 -3.48 -8.10 2.49
C LYS A 453 -4.81 -8.82 2.80
N LYS A 454 -5.89 -8.11 3.10
CA LYS A 454 -7.26 -8.67 3.31
C LYS A 454 -8.16 -8.51 2.08
N VAL A 455 -7.83 -7.59 1.18
CA VAL A 455 -8.48 -7.41 -0.14
C VAL A 455 -7.72 -8.17 -1.25
N THR A 456 -6.57 -8.76 -0.91
CA THR A 456 -5.85 -9.80 -1.66
C THR A 456 -5.89 -11.11 -0.88
#